data_AF-A0A1E7Q8R3-F1
#
_entry.id   AF-A0A1E7Q8R3-F1
#
_cell.length_a   1.000
_cell.length_b   1.000
_cell.length_c   1.000
_cell.angle_alpha   90.00
_cell.angle_beta   90.00
_cell.angle_gamma   90.00
#
_symmetry.space_group_name_H-M   'P 1'
#
loop_
_entity.id
_entity.type
_entity.pdbx_description
1 polymer ?
#
loop_
_entity_poly.entity_id
_entity_poly.type
_entity_poly.pdbx_seq_one_letter_code
_entity_poly.pdbx_strand_id
1 'polypeptide(L)'
;MKQPKALHPDSPLLHNCHSKPVTRRDFIATGLSYGAAILTTGSVMSMFANPSNAFAELAPDLELLKRQCGINVEGAGKIPFICFDLAGGASIAGSNVLIGGAGGQHDFLSTQGYSKLGIPADMVPGAVNAADPAGGFINQQLGLAFHSDSAMLQGILERTSMATQAMTNGAVLPSRSENDTSNNPHNPMYAIAKAGASGSLMPLIGSRSSDSGANSMAPLAFNNPEFRPTKIDRPSDVTGLVDVGDLFGLLSQDDAVAVMESIQRISDSKLSQVNTKITKDAVIKDLVRCGYVKSADLADRFGNPATLDPAADPDIVGAAGIFSADEFNSDAEFRKTASVMKLVVNGFAGAGSITMGGFDYHTGERGTGELRDLRAGRCIGACLEYAARANKPLMMYIYSDGSVASNGRIDESEFGRGKGEWTGDNSSTAASFILVYNPQGRPTLLGGNAAEQAKHQQIGFMRPDGSVETGSSMAANNVNLLVQTVLLNYMALHGEQSQLSSVAPFHGLGNAASMDRLTAFAPIV
;
A
#
# COMPACT_ATOMS: atom_id res chain seq x y z
N MET A 1 -25.32 -22.59 -24.59
CA MET A 1 -25.32 -21.40 -23.71
C MET A 1 -24.37 -20.37 -24.31
N LYS A 2 -24.73 -19.09 -24.37
CA LYS A 2 -23.75 -18.05 -24.71
C LYS A 2 -22.67 -18.06 -23.63
N GLN A 3 -21.40 -18.10 -24.01
CA GLN A 3 -20.31 -17.94 -23.05
C GLN A 3 -20.51 -16.59 -22.33
N PRO A 4 -20.44 -16.55 -21.00
CA PRO A 4 -20.49 -15.29 -20.27
C PRO A 4 -19.32 -14.41 -20.73
N LYS A 5 -19.61 -13.16 -21.06
CA LYS A 5 -18.59 -12.18 -21.43
C LYS A 5 -18.10 -11.52 -20.15
N ALA A 6 -16.79 -11.46 -19.95
CA ALA A 6 -16.19 -10.71 -18.85
C ALA A 6 -16.73 -9.28 -18.82
N LEU A 7 -17.05 -8.81 -17.61
CA LEU A 7 -17.55 -7.46 -17.41
C LEU A 7 -16.38 -6.47 -17.41
N HIS A 8 -16.68 -5.21 -17.70
CA HIS A 8 -15.69 -4.14 -17.51
C HIS A 8 -15.29 -4.09 -16.02
N PRO A 9 -14.02 -3.83 -15.65
CA PRO A 9 -13.58 -3.80 -14.25
C PRO A 9 -14.42 -2.90 -13.33
N ASP A 10 -14.98 -1.81 -13.86
CA ASP A 10 -15.87 -0.89 -13.13
C ASP A 10 -17.34 -1.32 -13.07
N SER A 11 -17.71 -2.42 -13.74
CA SER A 11 -19.08 -2.92 -13.72
C SER A 11 -19.39 -3.52 -12.37
N PRO A 12 -20.53 -3.21 -11.74
CA PRO A 12 -20.87 -3.81 -10.47
C PRO A 12 -21.09 -5.33 -10.59
N LEU A 13 -20.68 -6.07 -9.56
CA LEU A 13 -21.00 -7.48 -9.37
C LEU A 13 -22.26 -7.59 -8.53
N LEU A 14 -23.27 -8.26 -9.08
CA LEU A 14 -24.57 -8.44 -8.44
C LEU A 14 -24.76 -9.93 -8.14
N HIS A 15 -25.03 -10.24 -6.88
CA HIS A 15 -25.10 -11.61 -6.38
C HIS A 15 -26.55 -11.98 -6.06
N ASN A 16 -27.02 -13.13 -6.55
CA ASN A 16 -28.37 -13.61 -6.26
C ASN A 16 -28.50 -14.21 -4.84
N CYS A 17 -27.36 -14.60 -4.25
CA CYS A 17 -27.28 -15.23 -2.93
C CYS A 17 -27.13 -14.22 -1.79
N HIS A 18 -26.93 -12.93 -2.07
CA HIS A 18 -26.71 -11.90 -1.05
C HIS A 18 -27.93 -11.00 -0.89
N SER A 19 -28.10 -10.45 0.33
CA SER A 19 -28.99 -9.30 0.50
C SER A 19 -28.49 -8.15 -0.36
N LYS A 20 -29.42 -7.33 -0.87
CA LYS A 20 -29.06 -6.13 -1.63
C LYS A 20 -28.07 -5.28 -0.80
N PRO A 21 -27.04 -4.68 -1.42
CA PRO A 21 -26.12 -3.78 -0.73
C PRO A 21 -26.86 -2.69 0.04
N VAL A 22 -26.62 -2.60 1.36
CA VAL A 22 -27.27 -1.62 2.24
C VAL A 22 -26.26 -0.68 2.89
N THR A 23 -25.03 -1.14 3.10
CA THR A 23 -23.96 -0.31 3.67
C THR A 23 -23.02 0.19 2.58
N ARG A 24 -22.39 1.36 2.80
CA ARG A 24 -21.38 1.92 1.89
C ARG A 24 -20.32 0.86 1.50
N ARG A 25 -19.93 -0.01 2.44
CA ARG A 25 -18.94 -1.10 2.29
C ARG A 25 -19.42 -2.14 1.28
N ASP A 26 -20.65 -2.60 1.42
CA ASP A 26 -21.29 -3.52 0.47
C ASP A 26 -21.29 -2.93 -0.95
N PHE A 27 -21.57 -1.63 -1.07
CA PHE A 27 -21.52 -0.92 -2.36
C PHE A 27 -20.10 -0.90 -2.96
N ILE A 28 -19.03 -0.94 -2.17
CA ILE A 28 -17.64 -0.95 -2.70
C ILE A 28 -17.19 -2.36 -3.05
N ALA A 29 -17.49 -3.33 -2.19
CA ALA A 29 -17.16 -4.73 -2.42
C ALA A 29 -17.75 -5.23 -3.75
N THR A 30 -19.00 -4.82 -4.02
CA THR A 30 -19.72 -5.11 -5.27
C THR A 30 -19.39 -4.14 -6.42
N GLY A 31 -18.61 -3.08 -6.20
CA GLY A 31 -18.25 -2.11 -7.25
C GLY A 31 -19.38 -1.14 -7.65
N LEU A 32 -20.46 -1.01 -6.87
CA LEU A 32 -21.55 -0.04 -7.07
C LEU A 32 -21.24 1.39 -6.57
N SER A 33 -20.14 1.60 -5.84
CA SER A 33 -19.77 2.93 -5.36
C SER A 33 -19.16 3.80 -6.48
N TYR A 34 -20.00 4.54 -7.19
CA TYR A 34 -19.56 5.60 -8.10
C TYR A 34 -19.08 6.82 -7.30
N GLY A 35 -17.78 7.12 -7.37
CA GLY A 35 -17.27 8.44 -7.04
C GLY A 35 -17.65 9.40 -8.18
N ALA A 36 -18.43 10.44 -7.88
CA ALA A 36 -18.82 11.44 -8.88
C ALA A 36 -17.59 12.05 -9.57
N ALA A 37 -17.45 11.79 -10.87
CA ALA A 37 -16.44 12.41 -11.72
C ALA A 37 -16.88 13.84 -12.05
N ILE A 38 -16.10 14.84 -11.64
CA ILE A 38 -16.17 16.19 -12.21
C ILE A 38 -15.17 16.21 -13.36
N LEU A 39 -15.66 16.44 -14.57
CA LEU A 39 -14.86 16.69 -15.76
C LEU A 39 -14.27 18.11 -15.66
N THR A 40 -12.98 18.23 -15.40
CA THR A 40 -12.22 19.47 -15.62
C THR A 40 -11.34 19.29 -16.85
N THR A 41 -11.72 19.95 -17.95
CA THR A 41 -10.87 20.12 -19.14
C THR A 41 -9.91 21.29 -18.92
N GLY A 42 -8.61 21.11 -19.15
CA GLY A 42 -7.64 22.21 -19.00
C GLY A 42 -6.24 21.93 -19.55
N SER A 43 -5.97 22.52 -20.72
CA SER A 43 -4.73 23.16 -21.19
C SER A 43 -3.41 22.36 -21.35
N VAL A 44 -3.04 22.19 -22.63
CA VAL A 44 -1.69 21.89 -23.12
C VAL A 44 -0.86 23.18 -23.11
N MET A 45 0.12 23.29 -22.22
CA MET A 45 1.49 23.80 -22.49
C MET A 45 2.30 23.89 -21.18
N SER A 46 3.28 23.01 -20.99
CA SER A 46 4.52 23.36 -20.29
C SER A 46 5.62 22.41 -20.78
N MET A 47 6.48 22.96 -21.62
CA MET A 47 7.64 22.30 -22.19
C MET A 47 8.86 22.90 -21.48
N PHE A 48 9.75 22.03 -20.99
CA PHE A 48 11.02 22.30 -20.31
C PHE A 48 10.96 22.84 -18.88
N ALA A 49 10.97 21.92 -17.92
CA ALA A 49 11.98 21.89 -16.86
C ALA A 49 11.88 20.55 -16.13
N ASN A 50 12.92 19.73 -16.24
CA ASN A 50 13.24 18.72 -15.25
C ASN A 50 14.27 19.37 -14.32
N PRO A 51 13.92 19.80 -13.10
CA PRO A 51 14.88 19.95 -12.05
C PRO A 51 14.69 18.78 -11.09
N SER A 52 15.75 18.02 -10.88
CA SER A 52 16.05 17.50 -9.55
C SER A 52 15.75 18.63 -8.54
N ASN A 53 14.64 18.53 -7.81
CA ASN A 53 14.05 19.61 -7.01
C ASN A 53 15.08 20.25 -6.07
N ALA A 54 15.66 21.38 -6.47
CA ALA A 54 16.27 22.33 -5.56
C ALA A 54 15.13 23.21 -5.06
N PHE A 55 14.59 22.87 -3.87
CA PHE A 55 13.74 23.79 -3.12
C PHE A 55 14.55 25.07 -2.84
N ALA A 56 13.91 26.23 -2.81
CA ALA A 56 14.61 27.43 -2.40
C ALA A 56 15.03 27.25 -0.93
N GLU A 57 16.27 27.61 -0.62
CA GLU A 57 16.79 27.42 0.73
C GLU A 57 16.30 28.59 1.58
N LEU A 58 15.74 28.33 2.78
CA LEU A 58 15.44 29.42 3.71
C LEU A 58 16.71 30.23 3.97
N ALA A 59 16.56 31.46 4.46
CA ALA A 59 17.71 32.25 4.86
C ALA A 59 18.64 31.45 5.81
N PRO A 60 19.96 31.60 5.71
CA PRO A 60 20.92 30.71 6.39
C PRO A 60 20.72 30.61 7.92
N ASP A 61 20.22 31.67 8.55
CA ASP A 61 19.87 31.69 9.98
C ASP A 61 18.70 30.73 10.30
N LEU A 62 17.71 30.67 9.41
CA LEU A 62 16.54 29.82 9.55
C LEU A 62 16.78 28.37 9.13
N GLU A 63 17.67 28.11 8.16
CA GLU A 63 18.10 26.73 7.87
C GLU A 63 18.84 26.10 9.05
N LEU A 64 19.67 26.87 9.75
CA LEU A 64 20.29 26.40 10.97
C LEU A 64 19.23 26.12 12.06
N LEU A 65 18.26 27.02 12.22
CA LEU A 65 17.18 26.88 13.19
C LEU A 65 16.26 25.69 12.85
N LYS A 66 15.99 25.43 11.57
CA LYS A 66 15.23 24.29 11.07
C LYS A 66 15.85 22.96 11.51
N ARG A 67 17.18 22.83 11.38
CA ARG A 67 17.93 21.67 11.88
C ARG A 67 17.86 21.53 13.40
N GLN A 68 17.95 22.65 14.13
CA GLN A 68 17.82 22.65 15.60
C GLN A 68 16.42 22.25 16.07
N CYS A 69 15.38 22.65 15.33
CA CYS A 69 14.00 22.28 15.57
C CYS A 69 13.64 20.85 15.16
N GLY A 70 14.57 20.08 14.57
CA GLY A 70 14.32 18.72 14.09
C GLY A 70 13.30 18.65 12.95
N ILE A 71 13.13 19.74 12.20
CA ILE A 71 12.20 19.77 11.07
C ILE A 71 12.85 19.01 9.92
N ASN A 72 12.38 17.78 9.71
CA ASN A 72 12.96 16.88 8.74
C ASN A 72 12.19 16.96 7.41
N VAL A 73 12.93 17.20 6.33
CA VAL A 73 12.35 17.49 5.01
C VAL A 73 11.65 16.25 4.42
N GLU A 74 12.14 15.05 4.74
CA GLU A 74 11.61 13.77 4.24
C GLU A 74 10.66 13.06 5.22
N GLY A 75 10.09 13.79 6.21
CA GLY A 75 9.30 13.19 7.28
C GLY A 75 10.17 12.48 8.32
N ALA A 76 9.62 11.50 9.05
CA ALA A 76 10.31 10.83 10.15
C ALA A 76 11.51 9.94 9.72
N GLY A 77 11.85 9.88 8.44
CA GLY A 77 12.97 9.08 7.91
C GLY A 77 12.74 7.56 7.97
N LYS A 78 11.48 7.14 8.16
CA LYS A 78 11.07 5.73 8.12
C LYS A 78 10.78 5.29 6.68
N ILE A 79 10.88 3.99 6.42
CA ILE A 79 10.53 3.40 5.13
C ILE A 79 9.07 3.74 4.80
N PRO A 80 8.77 4.36 3.64
CA PRO A 80 7.41 4.57 3.16
C PRO A 80 6.58 3.28 3.21
N PHE A 81 5.32 3.38 3.66
CA PHE A 81 4.43 2.23 3.77
C PHE A 81 3.12 2.47 3.02
N ILE A 82 2.76 1.57 2.09
CA ILE A 82 1.49 1.61 1.38
C ILE A 82 0.75 0.30 1.57
N CYS A 83 -0.54 0.35 1.94
CA CYS A 83 -1.37 -0.86 1.92
C CYS A 83 -2.50 -0.79 0.90
N PHE A 84 -2.72 -1.92 0.22
CA PHE A 84 -3.82 -2.13 -0.71
C PHE A 84 -4.92 -2.93 -0.01
N ASP A 85 -6.09 -2.32 0.06
CA ASP A 85 -7.32 -2.89 0.61
C ASP A 85 -8.22 -3.30 -0.55
N LEU A 86 -8.17 -4.58 -0.91
CA LEU A 86 -8.99 -5.17 -1.95
C LEU A 86 -10.35 -5.50 -1.34
N ALA A 87 -11.30 -4.57 -1.45
CA ALA A 87 -12.58 -4.65 -0.76
C ALA A 87 -13.45 -5.77 -1.35
N GLY A 88 -13.69 -6.80 -0.54
CA GLY A 88 -14.34 -8.06 -0.92
C GLY A 88 -13.38 -9.25 -0.80
N GLY A 89 -13.73 -10.37 -1.44
CA GLY A 89 -12.96 -11.62 -1.43
C GLY A 89 -12.02 -11.80 -2.62
N ALA A 90 -10.85 -11.16 -2.62
CA ALA A 90 -9.87 -11.32 -3.70
C ALA A 90 -9.26 -12.75 -3.72
N SER A 91 -8.87 -13.21 -4.91
CA SER A 91 -8.22 -14.51 -5.11
C SER A 91 -6.70 -14.43 -4.95
N ILE A 92 -6.21 -13.95 -3.80
CA ILE A 92 -4.76 -13.80 -3.55
C ILE A 92 -4.06 -15.16 -3.57
N ALA A 93 -4.60 -16.16 -2.87
CA ALA A 93 -4.00 -17.48 -2.75
C ALA A 93 -4.19 -18.32 -4.02
N GLY A 94 -3.10 -18.96 -4.48
CA GLY A 94 -3.12 -19.91 -5.57
C GLY A 94 -2.97 -19.25 -6.93
N SER A 95 -3.99 -18.51 -7.38
CA SER A 95 -3.95 -17.91 -8.73
C SER A 95 -3.09 -16.66 -8.86
N ASN A 96 -2.78 -16.00 -7.76
CA ASN A 96 -1.85 -14.89 -7.76
C ASN A 96 -0.55 -15.32 -7.07
N VAL A 97 -0.53 -15.29 -5.74
CA VAL A 97 0.64 -15.69 -4.96
C VAL A 97 0.58 -17.19 -4.68
N LEU A 98 1.70 -17.90 -4.88
CA LEU A 98 1.78 -19.31 -4.51
C LEU A 98 1.83 -19.44 -3.00
N ILE A 99 1.09 -20.41 -2.47
CA ILE A 99 1.08 -20.75 -1.05
C ILE A 99 1.18 -22.26 -0.93
N GLY A 100 2.07 -22.73 -0.07
CA GLY A 100 2.34 -24.13 0.16
C GLY A 100 2.14 -24.54 1.62
N GLY A 101 2.62 -25.74 1.92
CA GLY A 101 2.71 -26.32 3.25
C GLY A 101 3.81 -25.71 4.11
N ALA A 102 4.22 -26.44 5.14
CA ALA A 102 5.16 -25.97 6.16
C ALA A 102 6.59 -25.75 5.64
N GLY A 103 6.91 -26.24 4.43
CA GLY A 103 8.18 -25.99 3.75
C GLY A 103 8.26 -24.63 3.02
N GLY A 104 7.17 -23.87 2.97
CA GLY A 104 7.08 -22.59 2.24
C GLY A 104 6.33 -22.73 0.91
N GLN A 105 6.45 -21.74 0.02
CA GLN A 105 5.64 -21.65 -1.20
C GLN A 105 5.82 -22.83 -2.18
N HIS A 106 6.98 -23.51 -2.11
CA HIS A 106 7.32 -24.68 -2.96
C HIS A 106 6.94 -26.02 -2.35
N ASP A 107 6.40 -26.04 -1.12
CA ASP A 107 5.79 -27.23 -0.52
C ASP A 107 4.36 -27.35 -1.06
N PHE A 108 4.23 -27.80 -2.32
CA PHE A 108 2.99 -27.68 -3.08
C PHE A 108 1.80 -28.41 -2.46
N LEU A 109 0.63 -27.81 -2.66
CA LEU A 109 -0.65 -28.38 -2.23
C LEU A 109 -1.05 -29.57 -3.11
N SER A 110 -2.09 -30.30 -2.68
CA SER A 110 -2.66 -31.34 -3.54
C SER A 110 -3.36 -30.71 -4.76
N THR A 111 -3.54 -31.49 -5.83
CA THR A 111 -4.33 -31.07 -7.00
C THR A 111 -5.74 -30.62 -6.61
N GLN A 112 -6.36 -31.28 -5.63
CA GLN A 112 -7.67 -30.87 -5.12
C GLN A 112 -7.61 -29.54 -4.35
N GLY A 113 -6.53 -29.29 -3.60
CA GLY A 113 -6.29 -28.01 -2.95
C GLY A 113 -6.13 -26.88 -3.95
N TYR A 114 -5.35 -27.07 -5.03
CA TYR A 114 -5.26 -26.10 -6.11
C TYR A 114 -6.60 -25.90 -6.85
N SER A 115 -7.36 -26.97 -7.08
CA SER A 115 -8.69 -26.87 -7.68
C SER A 115 -9.64 -26.02 -6.83
N LYS A 116 -9.58 -26.13 -5.49
CA LYS A 116 -10.32 -25.25 -4.56
C LYS A 116 -9.89 -23.78 -4.68
N LEU A 117 -8.61 -23.52 -4.95
CA LEU A 117 -8.07 -22.17 -5.23
C LEU A 117 -8.33 -21.71 -6.68
N GLY A 118 -9.07 -22.49 -7.47
CA GLY A 118 -9.44 -22.16 -8.85
C GLY A 118 -8.34 -22.43 -9.88
N ILE A 119 -7.38 -23.32 -9.57
CA ILE A 119 -6.32 -23.73 -10.50
C ILE A 119 -6.54 -25.20 -10.93
N PRO A 120 -6.73 -25.47 -12.24
CA PRO A 120 -6.93 -26.83 -12.73
C PRO A 120 -5.63 -27.66 -12.68
N ALA A 121 -5.78 -28.98 -12.84
CA ALA A 121 -4.69 -29.94 -12.65
C ALA A 121 -3.52 -29.77 -13.64
N ASP A 122 -3.79 -29.27 -14.84
CA ASP A 122 -2.83 -28.98 -15.89
C ASP A 122 -2.16 -27.61 -15.74
N MET A 123 -2.61 -26.79 -14.79
CA MET A 123 -2.02 -25.49 -14.45
C MET A 123 -1.42 -25.44 -13.04
N VAL A 124 -1.33 -26.56 -12.31
CA VAL A 124 -0.67 -26.53 -10.98
C VAL A 124 0.81 -26.14 -11.11
N PRO A 125 1.45 -25.60 -10.06
CA PRO A 125 2.83 -25.08 -10.15
C PRO A 125 3.85 -26.02 -10.80
N GLY A 126 3.77 -27.32 -10.50
CA GLY A 126 4.65 -28.36 -11.07
C GLY A 126 4.18 -28.97 -12.40
N ALA A 127 3.09 -28.50 -12.98
CA ALA A 127 2.62 -28.96 -14.29
C ALA A 127 3.51 -28.42 -15.42
N VAL A 128 3.53 -29.14 -16.55
CA VAL A 128 4.26 -28.71 -17.74
C VAL A 128 3.53 -27.51 -18.34
N ASN A 129 4.20 -26.36 -18.37
CA ASN A 129 3.72 -25.17 -19.03
C ASN A 129 4.29 -25.12 -20.46
N ALA A 130 3.43 -25.04 -21.47
CA ALA A 130 3.88 -24.97 -22.87
C ALA A 130 4.67 -23.67 -23.17
N ALA A 131 4.39 -22.58 -22.46
CA ALA A 131 5.08 -21.30 -22.63
C ALA A 131 6.45 -21.28 -21.92
N ASP A 132 6.60 -22.04 -20.84
CA ASP A 132 7.87 -22.22 -20.13
C ASP A 132 8.00 -23.67 -19.60
N PRO A 133 8.46 -24.61 -20.45
CA PRO A 133 8.54 -26.02 -20.06
C PRO A 133 9.49 -26.29 -18.89
N ALA A 134 10.45 -25.40 -18.62
CA ALA A 134 11.46 -25.57 -17.59
C ALA A 134 11.04 -24.93 -16.25
N GLY A 135 10.35 -23.79 -16.28
CA GLY A 135 9.85 -23.08 -15.10
C GLY A 135 8.46 -23.50 -14.61
N GLY A 136 7.69 -24.24 -15.44
CA GLY A 136 6.33 -24.64 -15.10
C GLY A 136 5.41 -23.43 -14.91
N PHE A 137 4.56 -23.48 -13.89
CA PHE A 137 3.64 -22.38 -13.57
C PHE A 137 4.14 -21.48 -12.44
N ILE A 138 5.46 -21.31 -12.31
CA ILE A 138 6.10 -20.57 -11.22
C ILE A 138 6.87 -19.37 -11.76
N ASN A 139 6.64 -18.19 -11.18
CA ASN A 139 7.43 -17.00 -11.45
C ASN A 139 7.97 -16.41 -10.14
N GLN A 140 9.28 -16.15 -10.08
CA GLN A 140 9.98 -15.59 -8.92
C GLN A 140 10.73 -14.29 -9.25
N GLN A 141 10.35 -13.59 -10.34
CA GLN A 141 11.03 -12.36 -10.77
C GLN A 141 11.03 -11.29 -9.67
N LEU A 142 9.97 -11.21 -8.86
CA LEU A 142 9.81 -10.30 -7.72
C LEU A 142 10.34 -10.86 -6.39
N GLY A 143 11.09 -11.97 -6.42
CA GLY A 143 11.55 -12.70 -5.22
C GLY A 143 10.47 -13.59 -4.58
N LEU A 144 9.27 -13.05 -4.35
CA LEU A 144 8.09 -13.83 -3.95
C LEU A 144 7.62 -14.73 -5.10
N ALA A 145 7.21 -15.97 -4.80
CA ALA A 145 6.71 -16.88 -5.83
C ALA A 145 5.24 -16.58 -6.16
N PHE A 146 4.98 -16.30 -7.44
CA PHE A 146 3.65 -16.13 -8.03
C PHE A 146 3.35 -17.28 -8.98
N HIS A 147 2.06 -17.55 -9.19
CA HIS A 147 1.63 -18.33 -10.33
C HIS A 147 2.00 -17.57 -11.60
N SER A 148 2.68 -18.20 -12.56
CA SER A 148 3.18 -17.50 -13.76
C SER A 148 2.04 -16.91 -14.61
N ASP A 149 0.86 -17.52 -14.56
CA ASP A 149 -0.37 -17.04 -15.22
C ASP A 149 -1.19 -16.04 -14.37
N SER A 150 -0.61 -15.46 -13.31
CA SER A 150 -1.29 -14.49 -12.44
C SER A 150 -1.53 -13.17 -13.17
N ALA A 151 -2.79 -12.73 -13.24
CA ALA A 151 -3.13 -11.41 -13.76
C ALA A 151 -2.56 -10.28 -12.88
N MET A 152 -2.55 -10.44 -11.56
CA MET A 152 -1.92 -9.48 -10.65
C MET A 152 -0.42 -9.36 -10.90
N LEU A 153 0.29 -10.48 -11.04
CA LEU A 153 1.71 -10.48 -11.40
C LEU A 153 1.92 -9.79 -12.75
N GLN A 154 1.14 -10.14 -13.76
CA GLN A 154 1.22 -9.51 -15.08
C GLN A 154 1.12 -7.99 -14.95
N GLY A 155 0.15 -7.49 -14.19
CA GLY A 155 -0.01 -6.05 -13.98
C GLY A 155 1.18 -5.40 -13.29
N ILE A 156 1.79 -6.07 -12.30
CA ILE A 156 3.00 -5.58 -11.63
C ILE A 156 4.16 -5.49 -12.62
N LEU A 157 4.37 -6.54 -13.43
CA LEU A 157 5.46 -6.61 -14.40
C LEU A 157 5.28 -5.62 -15.55
N GLU A 158 4.03 -5.32 -15.96
CA GLU A 158 3.73 -4.30 -16.97
C GLU A 158 4.14 -2.88 -16.52
N ARG A 159 4.20 -2.63 -15.21
CA ARG A 159 4.50 -1.30 -14.65
C ARG A 159 5.87 -1.18 -14.00
N THR A 160 6.66 -2.26 -13.98
CA THR A 160 7.99 -2.26 -13.34
C THR A 160 9.09 -2.57 -14.34
N SER A 161 10.22 -1.88 -14.22
CA SER A 161 11.43 -2.25 -14.95
C SER A 161 12.03 -3.56 -14.42
N MET A 162 12.82 -4.26 -15.25
CA MET A 162 13.56 -5.45 -14.78
C MET A 162 14.49 -5.15 -13.60
N ALA A 163 15.03 -3.92 -13.51
CA ALA A 163 15.85 -3.50 -12.38
C ALA A 163 15.01 -3.39 -11.10
N THR A 164 13.83 -2.76 -11.16
CA THR A 164 12.89 -2.67 -10.04
C THR A 164 12.48 -4.07 -9.55
N GLN A 165 12.19 -4.98 -10.48
CA GLN A 165 11.86 -6.38 -10.18
C GLN A 165 13.02 -7.10 -9.48
N ALA A 166 14.25 -6.93 -9.99
CA ALA A 166 15.46 -7.50 -9.40
C ALA A 166 15.70 -7.01 -7.96
N MET A 167 15.23 -5.83 -7.60
CA MET A 167 15.42 -5.20 -6.28
C MET A 167 14.21 -5.36 -5.34
N THR A 168 13.21 -6.12 -5.76
CA THR A 168 12.01 -6.43 -4.97
C THR A 168 12.10 -7.85 -4.39
N ASN A 169 11.61 -8.03 -3.17
CA ASN A 169 11.31 -9.34 -2.58
C ASN A 169 9.96 -9.28 -1.84
N GLY A 170 9.40 -10.41 -1.45
CA GLY A 170 8.11 -10.44 -0.75
C GLY A 170 7.96 -11.66 0.15
N ALA A 171 6.95 -11.60 1.02
CA ALA A 171 6.55 -12.68 1.91
C ALA A 171 5.03 -12.79 1.97
N VAL A 172 4.49 -14.01 2.03
CA VAL A 172 3.04 -14.28 2.07
C VAL A 172 2.62 -14.79 3.44
N LEU A 173 1.43 -14.37 3.87
CA LEU A 173 0.84 -14.67 5.17
C LEU A 173 -0.52 -15.35 4.95
N PRO A 174 -0.56 -16.69 4.86
CA PRO A 174 -1.83 -17.41 4.88
C PRO A 174 -2.51 -17.22 6.24
N SER A 175 -3.65 -16.56 6.24
CA SER A 175 -4.37 -16.20 7.46
C SER A 175 -5.85 -16.12 7.19
N ARG A 176 -6.66 -16.73 8.05
CA ARG A 176 -8.12 -16.62 7.96
C ARG A 176 -8.56 -15.19 8.23
N SER A 177 -9.36 -14.65 7.33
CA SER A 177 -10.20 -13.47 7.54
C SER A 177 -11.66 -13.93 7.49
N GLU A 178 -12.53 -13.32 8.27
CA GLU A 178 -13.96 -13.60 8.13
C GLU A 178 -14.46 -13.10 6.77
N ASN A 179 -15.41 -13.80 6.16
CA ASN A 179 -16.07 -13.31 4.96
C ASN A 179 -17.33 -12.53 5.36
N ASP A 180 -17.69 -11.53 4.55
CA ASP A 180 -18.97 -10.80 4.68
C ASP A 180 -19.18 -10.13 6.04
N THR A 181 -18.11 -9.93 6.81
CA THR A 181 -18.15 -9.13 8.04
C THR A 181 -17.46 -7.80 7.83
N SER A 182 -18.13 -6.72 8.19
CA SER A 182 -17.57 -5.37 8.15
C SER A 182 -16.48 -5.13 9.22
N ASN A 183 -16.05 -6.17 9.93
CA ASN A 183 -15.32 -6.07 11.19
C ASN A 183 -13.87 -6.56 11.14
N ASN A 184 -13.36 -7.04 10.00
CA ASN A 184 -11.97 -7.47 9.94
C ASN A 184 -11.01 -6.26 10.15
N PRO A 185 -10.22 -6.24 11.25
CA PRO A 185 -9.32 -5.13 11.55
C PRO A 185 -8.00 -5.26 10.78
N HIS A 186 -8.05 -5.32 9.44
CA HIS A 186 -6.87 -5.56 8.59
C HIS A 186 -5.95 -4.35 8.41
N ASN A 187 -6.43 -3.13 8.66
CA ASN A 187 -5.69 -1.93 8.31
C ASN A 187 -4.57 -1.65 9.33
N PRO A 188 -3.27 -1.68 8.94
CA PRO A 188 -2.16 -1.53 9.87
C PRO A 188 -1.72 -0.08 10.09
N MET A 189 -2.37 0.91 9.46
CA MET A 189 -1.85 2.27 9.32
C MET A 189 -1.51 2.93 10.66
N TYR A 190 -2.39 2.82 11.65
CA TYR A 190 -2.11 3.38 12.98
C TYR A 190 -0.96 2.67 13.70
N ALA A 191 -0.81 1.37 13.48
CA ALA A 191 0.30 0.60 14.05
C ALA A 191 1.64 1.08 13.45
N ILE A 192 1.67 1.28 12.13
CA ILE A 192 2.81 1.80 11.38
C ILE A 192 3.16 3.24 11.82
N ALA A 193 2.15 4.10 11.98
CA ALA A 193 2.34 5.45 12.51
C ALA A 193 2.93 5.45 13.92
N LYS A 194 2.46 4.53 14.77
CA LYS A 194 2.97 4.37 16.14
C LYS A 194 4.40 3.85 16.20
N ALA A 195 4.87 3.14 15.17
CA ALA A 195 6.28 2.80 14.98
C ALA A 195 7.13 4.00 14.48
N GLY A 196 6.54 5.19 14.37
CA GLY A 196 7.23 6.43 14.03
C GLY A 196 7.09 6.84 12.57
N ALA A 197 6.32 6.11 11.74
CA ALA A 197 6.07 6.52 10.35
C ALA A 197 5.15 7.74 10.31
N SER A 198 5.73 8.93 10.15
CA SER A 198 4.97 10.18 10.06
C SER A 198 5.56 11.06 8.95
N GLY A 199 4.69 11.58 8.08
CA GLY A 199 5.09 12.42 6.95
C GLY A 199 5.32 13.87 7.35
N SER A 200 5.97 14.63 6.47
CA SER A 200 6.26 16.04 6.70
C SER A 200 5.00 16.92 6.67
N LEU A 201 4.00 16.56 5.86
CA LEU A 201 2.72 17.27 5.74
C LEU A 201 1.63 16.64 6.62
N MET A 202 1.51 15.32 6.58
CA MET A 202 0.51 14.59 7.35
C MET A 202 1.03 13.25 7.86
N PRO A 203 0.54 12.77 9.02
CA PRO A 203 0.97 11.50 9.55
C PRO A 203 0.56 10.35 8.63
N LEU A 204 -0.72 10.29 8.25
CA LEU A 204 -1.32 9.22 7.46
C LEU A 204 -2.27 9.75 6.39
N ILE A 205 -2.38 9.02 5.28
CA ILE A 205 -3.40 9.24 4.26
C ILE A 205 -4.15 7.96 3.94
N GLY A 206 -5.36 8.10 3.42
CA GLY A 206 -6.14 6.98 2.94
C GLY A 206 -7.10 7.40 1.84
N SER A 207 -7.41 6.48 0.94
CA SER A 207 -8.28 6.81 -0.18
C SER A 207 -9.76 6.89 0.17
N ARG A 208 -10.11 6.75 1.46
CA ARG A 208 -11.48 6.74 1.94
C ARG A 208 -11.66 7.66 3.13
N SER A 209 -12.80 8.33 3.16
CA SER A 209 -13.28 9.04 4.35
C SER A 209 -13.88 8.02 5.31
N SER A 210 -13.02 7.42 6.14
CA SER A 210 -13.31 6.47 7.23
C SER A 210 -12.25 6.63 8.32
N ASP A 211 -12.41 5.98 9.48
CA ASP A 211 -11.45 6.11 10.58
C ASP A 211 -10.10 5.46 10.27
N SER A 212 -10.08 4.41 9.46
CA SER A 212 -8.84 3.76 9.00
C SER A 212 -8.27 4.37 7.72
N GLY A 213 -9.00 5.28 7.06
CA GLY A 213 -8.66 5.76 5.71
C GLY A 213 -8.91 4.73 4.60
N ALA A 214 -9.48 3.56 4.92
CA ALA A 214 -9.69 2.44 3.99
C ALA A 214 -11.11 1.82 4.12
N ASN A 215 -11.35 0.67 3.47
CA ASN A 215 -12.57 -0.11 3.66
C ASN A 215 -12.48 -0.87 5.00
N SER A 216 -11.45 -1.68 5.20
CA SER A 216 -11.23 -2.45 6.42
C SER A 216 -10.93 -1.57 7.63
N MET A 217 -11.35 -2.03 8.81
CA MET A 217 -11.12 -1.32 10.06
C MET A 217 -9.65 -1.43 10.47
N ALA A 218 -9.20 -0.49 11.30
CA ALA A 218 -7.93 -0.64 12.01
C ALA A 218 -8.16 -1.34 13.36
N PRO A 219 -7.19 -2.12 13.87
CA PRO A 219 -7.29 -2.68 15.22
C PRO A 219 -7.46 -1.61 16.29
N LEU A 220 -8.44 -1.80 17.18
CA LEU A 220 -8.75 -0.85 18.25
C LEU A 220 -7.54 -0.55 19.17
N ALA A 221 -6.65 -1.52 19.36
CA ALA A 221 -5.45 -1.37 20.18
C ALA A 221 -4.46 -0.31 19.65
N PHE A 222 -4.55 0.04 18.36
CA PHE A 222 -3.68 1.04 17.73
C PHE A 222 -4.39 2.34 17.41
N ASN A 223 -5.72 2.38 17.43
CA ASN A 223 -6.50 3.54 17.02
C ASN A 223 -6.06 4.81 17.77
N ASN A 224 -5.64 5.83 17.01
CA ASN A 224 -5.28 7.14 17.54
C ASN A 224 -5.91 8.25 16.69
N PRO A 225 -6.96 8.95 17.18
CA PRO A 225 -7.61 10.03 16.45
C PRO A 225 -6.66 11.17 16.02
N GLU A 226 -5.54 11.39 16.71
CA GLU A 226 -4.55 12.41 16.35
C GLU A 226 -3.86 12.11 15.01
N PHE A 227 -3.79 10.84 14.62
CA PHE A 227 -3.21 10.40 13.35
C PHE A 227 -4.26 10.05 12.31
N ARG A 228 -5.52 10.48 12.49
CA ARG A 228 -6.61 10.11 11.58
C ARG A 228 -6.21 10.39 10.11
N PRO A 229 -6.28 9.39 9.21
CA PRO A 229 -5.83 9.57 7.85
C PRO A 229 -6.60 10.66 7.09
N THR A 230 -5.87 11.52 6.39
CA THR A 230 -6.46 12.49 5.45
C THR A 230 -6.93 11.76 4.20
N LYS A 231 -8.16 12.07 3.75
CA LYS A 231 -8.77 11.44 2.58
C LYS A 231 -8.13 11.97 1.28
N ILE A 232 -7.51 11.08 0.50
CA ILE A 232 -6.87 11.38 -0.79
C ILE A 232 -7.29 10.33 -1.83
N ASP A 233 -8.18 10.67 -2.76
CA ASP A 233 -8.60 9.75 -3.83
C ASP A 233 -8.40 10.27 -5.26
N ARG A 234 -7.86 11.48 -5.42
CA ARG A 234 -7.65 12.13 -6.72
C ARG A 234 -6.58 13.23 -6.66
N PRO A 235 -6.01 13.65 -7.79
CA PRO A 235 -4.98 14.70 -7.85
C PRO A 235 -5.42 16.03 -7.23
N SER A 236 -6.67 16.43 -7.40
CA SER A 236 -7.17 17.68 -6.81
C SER A 236 -7.22 17.67 -5.27
N ASP A 237 -7.35 16.49 -4.65
CA ASP A 237 -7.24 16.38 -3.18
C ASP A 237 -5.80 16.69 -2.75
N VAL A 238 -4.81 16.31 -3.56
CA VAL A 238 -3.39 16.51 -3.29
C VAL A 238 -2.98 17.98 -3.44
N THR A 239 -3.39 18.62 -4.54
CA THR A 239 -3.12 20.05 -4.74
C THR A 239 -3.86 20.94 -3.73
N GLY A 240 -5.00 20.47 -3.20
CA GLY A 240 -5.75 21.15 -2.15
C GLY A 240 -5.19 21.00 -0.74
N LEU A 241 -4.14 20.18 -0.53
CA LEU A 241 -3.52 20.01 0.80
C LEU A 241 -2.77 21.24 1.27
N VAL A 242 -2.24 22.01 0.32
CA VAL A 242 -1.47 23.21 0.59
C VAL A 242 -2.17 24.36 -0.11
N ASP A 243 -3.21 24.87 0.54
CA ASP A 243 -3.72 26.20 0.29
C ASP A 243 -3.09 27.12 1.35
N VAL A 244 -1.94 27.70 1.02
CA VAL A 244 -1.22 28.67 1.86
C VAL A 244 -1.94 30.03 1.95
N GLY A 245 -3.19 30.10 1.47
CA GLY A 245 -4.06 31.26 1.52
C GLY A 245 -3.71 32.30 0.45
N ASP A 246 -4.55 33.33 0.36
CA ASP A 246 -4.46 34.46 -0.59
C ASP A 246 -3.11 35.20 -0.59
N LEU A 247 -2.20 34.92 0.36
CA LEU A 247 -0.88 35.55 0.43
C LEU A 247 -0.06 35.27 -0.84
N PHE A 248 -0.15 34.06 -1.41
CA PHE A 248 0.51 33.70 -2.68
C PHE A 248 -0.31 34.10 -3.92
N GLY A 249 -1.60 34.42 -3.74
CA GLY A 249 -2.40 35.12 -4.76
C GLY A 249 -2.03 36.61 -4.86
N LEU A 250 -1.41 37.17 -3.81
CA LEU A 250 -1.01 38.57 -3.68
C LEU A 250 0.50 38.81 -3.84
N LEU A 251 1.33 37.82 -3.51
CA LEU A 251 2.79 37.89 -3.49
C LEU A 251 3.41 36.71 -4.27
N SER A 252 4.64 36.90 -4.77
CA SER A 252 5.42 35.78 -5.31
C SER A 252 5.78 34.80 -4.19
N GLN A 253 6.17 33.56 -4.54
CA GLN A 253 6.57 32.55 -3.56
C GLN A 253 7.74 33.03 -2.69
N ASP A 254 8.75 33.66 -3.31
CA ASP A 254 9.90 34.22 -2.62
C ASP A 254 9.50 35.34 -1.64
N ASP A 255 8.57 36.22 -2.04
CA ASP A 255 8.07 37.29 -1.18
C ASP A 255 7.26 36.74 0.01
N ALA A 256 6.43 35.71 -0.22
CA ALA A 256 5.67 35.07 0.83
C ALA A 256 6.59 34.36 1.85
N VAL A 257 7.63 33.67 1.38
CA VAL A 257 8.68 33.10 2.23
C VAL A 257 9.36 34.20 3.03
N ALA A 258 9.83 35.28 2.39
CA ALA A 258 10.50 36.40 3.07
C ALA A 258 9.63 37.07 4.15
N VAL A 259 8.32 37.16 3.92
CA VAL A 259 7.35 37.64 4.93
C VAL A 259 7.27 36.66 6.11
N MET A 260 7.17 35.35 5.84
CA MET A 260 7.12 34.32 6.88
C MET A 260 8.40 34.26 7.71
N GLU A 261 9.56 34.41 7.08
CA GLU A 261 10.85 34.55 7.78
C GLU A 261 10.88 35.79 8.68
N SER A 262 10.36 36.92 8.17
CA SER A 262 10.27 38.16 8.95
C SER A 262 9.34 38.02 10.15
N ILE A 263 8.21 37.33 10.00
CA ILE A 263 7.29 37.00 11.09
C ILE A 263 7.97 36.11 12.12
N GLN A 264 8.76 35.12 11.69
CA GLN A 264 9.55 34.27 12.59
C GLN A 264 10.51 35.14 13.42
N ARG A 265 11.31 36.00 12.78
CA ARG A 265 12.31 36.83 13.46
C ARG A 265 11.67 37.81 14.45
N ILE A 266 10.55 38.43 14.07
CA ILE A 266 9.79 39.34 14.95
C ILE A 266 9.21 38.57 16.15
N SER A 267 8.60 37.40 15.89
CA SER A 267 7.99 36.57 16.94
C SER A 267 9.04 36.07 17.92
N ASP A 268 10.20 35.63 17.42
CA ASP A 268 11.32 35.20 18.24
C ASP A 268 11.84 36.33 19.15
N SER A 269 12.06 37.51 18.58
CA SER A 269 12.48 38.70 19.33
C SER A 269 11.48 39.06 20.43
N LYS A 270 10.17 39.02 20.15
CA LYS A 270 9.14 39.29 21.16
C LYS A 270 9.07 38.23 22.23
N LEU A 271 9.12 36.95 21.87
CA LEU A 271 9.10 35.84 22.84
C LEU A 271 10.32 35.88 23.78
N SER A 272 11.47 36.37 23.30
CA SER A 272 12.64 36.58 24.16
C SER A 272 12.42 37.62 25.26
N GLN A 273 11.49 38.56 25.07
CA GLN A 273 11.18 39.65 25.99
C GLN A 273 9.93 39.39 26.86
N VAL A 274 9.17 38.31 26.58
CA VAL A 274 7.92 37.99 27.27
C VAL A 274 8.14 36.88 28.28
N ASN A 275 7.62 37.01 29.51
CA ASN A 275 7.47 35.89 30.44
C ASN A 275 6.02 35.41 30.38
N THR A 276 5.80 34.18 29.92
CA THR A 276 4.45 33.59 29.75
C THR A 276 3.78 33.24 31.08
N LYS A 277 4.49 33.36 32.21
CA LYS A 277 4.02 33.08 33.59
C LYS A 277 3.52 31.64 33.81
N ILE A 278 3.91 30.72 32.93
CA ILE A 278 3.64 29.29 33.04
C ILE A 278 4.91 28.52 33.35
N THR A 279 4.77 27.35 33.96
CA THR A 279 5.90 26.50 34.38
C THR A 279 6.72 25.96 33.21
N LYS A 280 6.14 25.90 32.01
CA LYS A 280 6.78 25.41 30.77
C LYS A 280 7.11 26.54 29.77
N ASP A 281 7.38 27.75 30.24
CA ASP A 281 7.66 28.95 29.41
C ASP A 281 8.68 28.68 28.30
N ALA A 282 9.83 28.10 28.64
CA ALA A 282 10.88 27.80 27.66
C ALA A 282 10.41 26.83 26.56
N VAL A 283 9.67 25.77 26.93
CA VAL A 283 9.15 24.78 25.98
C VAL A 283 8.12 25.40 25.04
N ILE A 284 7.23 26.26 25.55
CA ILE A 284 6.23 26.93 24.70
C ILE A 284 6.89 27.88 23.72
N LYS A 285 7.88 28.67 24.18
CA LYS A 285 8.63 29.57 23.28
C LYS A 285 9.35 28.80 22.19
N ASP A 286 9.94 27.65 22.53
CA ASP A 286 10.61 26.79 21.58
C ASP A 286 9.63 26.20 20.54
N LEU A 287 8.46 25.70 20.99
CA LEU A 287 7.40 25.23 20.11
C LEU A 287 6.91 26.31 19.14
N VAL A 288 6.71 27.55 19.61
CA VAL A 288 6.27 28.65 18.75
C VAL A 288 7.36 29.07 17.76
N ARG A 289 8.63 29.14 18.20
CA ARG A 289 9.78 29.40 17.32
C ARG A 289 9.86 28.39 16.19
N CYS A 290 9.86 27.10 16.54
CA CYS A 290 9.91 26.02 15.56
C CYS A 290 8.65 25.95 14.69
N GLY A 291 7.49 26.32 15.22
CA GLY A 291 6.24 26.42 14.45
C GLY A 291 6.34 27.42 13.29
N TYR A 292 6.88 28.62 13.53
CA TYR A 292 7.06 29.62 12.46
C TYR A 292 8.10 29.21 11.42
N VAL A 293 9.21 28.60 11.84
CA VAL A 293 10.22 28.05 10.91
C VAL A 293 9.61 26.96 10.06
N LYS A 294 8.81 26.07 10.66
CA LYS A 294 8.10 25.02 9.94
C LYS A 294 7.14 25.61 8.91
N SER A 295 6.38 26.64 9.26
CA SER A 295 5.47 27.29 8.31
C SER A 295 6.21 27.97 7.14
N ALA A 296 7.38 28.58 7.40
CA ALA A 296 8.23 29.12 6.35
C ALA A 296 8.79 28.02 5.42
N ASP A 297 9.27 26.90 5.98
CA ASP A 297 9.72 25.72 5.22
C ASP A 297 8.60 25.14 4.35
N LEU A 298 7.37 25.04 4.88
CA LEU A 298 6.23 24.53 4.13
C LEU A 298 5.84 25.48 2.98
N ALA A 299 5.84 26.79 3.24
CA ALA A 299 5.56 27.81 2.25
C ALA A 299 6.59 27.81 1.11
N ASP A 300 7.87 27.65 1.47
CA ASP A 300 8.96 27.51 0.52
C ASP A 300 8.81 26.26 -0.37
N ARG A 301 8.52 25.10 0.25
CA ARG A 301 8.52 23.83 -0.49
C ARG A 301 7.25 23.58 -1.29
N PHE A 302 6.12 24.08 -0.80
CA PHE A 302 4.79 23.75 -1.31
C PHE A 302 4.01 24.97 -1.79
N GLY A 303 4.63 26.16 -1.85
CA GLY A 303 4.03 27.36 -2.44
C GLY A 303 3.62 27.18 -3.91
N ASN A 304 4.19 26.19 -4.60
CA ASN A 304 3.72 25.72 -5.91
C ASN A 304 3.02 24.36 -5.78
N PRO A 305 1.68 24.30 -5.90
CA PRO A 305 0.91 23.05 -5.82
C PRO A 305 1.28 22.01 -6.87
N ALA A 306 1.89 22.41 -8.00
CA ALA A 306 2.33 21.48 -9.05
C ALA A 306 3.41 20.50 -8.55
N THR A 307 4.13 20.83 -7.48
CA THR A 307 5.13 19.92 -6.85
C THR A 307 4.49 18.68 -6.23
N LEU A 308 3.23 18.81 -5.79
CA LEU A 308 2.45 17.73 -5.19
C LEU A 308 1.59 17.00 -6.22
N ASP A 309 1.25 17.64 -7.33
CA ASP A 309 0.35 17.08 -8.34
C ASP A 309 0.97 15.86 -9.04
N PRO A 310 0.41 14.65 -8.87
CA PRO A 310 0.90 13.47 -9.58
C PRO A 310 0.70 13.55 -11.10
N ALA A 311 -0.23 14.37 -11.60
CA ALA A 311 -0.46 14.53 -13.04
C ALA A 311 0.61 15.40 -13.72
N ALA A 312 1.28 16.25 -12.96
CA ALA A 312 2.38 17.10 -13.42
C ALA A 312 3.76 16.41 -13.28
N ASP A 313 3.83 15.28 -12.56
CA ASP A 313 5.07 14.54 -12.33
C ASP A 313 5.41 13.67 -13.55
N PRO A 314 6.51 13.96 -14.29
CA PRO A 314 6.88 13.23 -15.50
C PRO A 314 7.33 11.78 -15.22
N ASP A 315 7.70 11.45 -13.99
CA ASP A 315 8.01 10.07 -13.59
C ASP A 315 6.73 9.25 -13.39
N ILE A 316 5.59 9.91 -13.17
CA ILE A 316 4.29 9.26 -12.99
C ILE A 316 3.48 9.27 -14.29
N VAL A 317 3.30 10.44 -14.92
CA VAL A 317 2.45 10.61 -16.10
C VAL A 317 3.24 11.23 -17.25
N GLY A 318 3.15 10.64 -18.43
CA GLY A 318 3.72 11.20 -19.65
C GLY A 318 4.34 10.16 -20.56
N ALA A 319 5.05 10.59 -21.61
CA ALA A 319 5.66 9.68 -22.57
C ALA A 319 6.71 8.73 -21.95
N ALA A 320 7.40 9.18 -20.91
CA ALA A 320 8.34 8.37 -20.13
C ALA A 320 7.79 7.99 -18.74
N GLY A 321 6.57 8.40 -18.40
CA GLY A 321 5.95 8.13 -17.11
C GLY A 321 5.52 6.68 -16.96
N ILE A 322 5.18 6.29 -15.75
CA ILE A 322 4.61 4.96 -15.44
C ILE A 322 3.26 4.76 -16.15
N PHE A 323 2.46 5.83 -16.21
CA PHE A 323 1.20 5.89 -16.92
C PHE A 323 1.30 6.81 -18.13
N SER A 324 0.71 6.39 -19.25
CA SER A 324 0.39 7.34 -20.30
C SER A 324 -0.70 8.31 -19.82
N ALA A 325 -0.77 9.50 -20.43
CA ALA A 325 -1.80 10.48 -20.10
C ALA A 325 -3.21 9.93 -20.33
N ASP A 326 -3.41 9.15 -21.39
CA ASP A 326 -4.72 8.56 -21.72
C ASP A 326 -5.14 7.53 -20.68
N GLU A 327 -4.25 6.61 -20.30
CA GLU A 327 -4.53 5.61 -19.26
C GLU A 327 -4.85 6.29 -17.93
N PHE A 328 -4.02 7.25 -17.51
CA PHE A 328 -4.21 8.00 -16.28
C PHE A 328 -5.56 8.74 -16.25
N ASN A 329 -5.97 9.35 -17.35
CA ASN A 329 -7.24 10.07 -17.42
C ASN A 329 -8.46 9.13 -17.56
N SER A 330 -8.27 7.94 -18.11
CA SER A 330 -9.35 6.96 -18.30
C SER A 330 -9.70 6.17 -17.03
N ASP A 331 -8.74 5.92 -16.12
CA ASP A 331 -8.96 5.07 -14.94
C ASP A 331 -8.77 5.82 -13.61
N ALA A 332 -9.83 5.85 -12.80
CA ALA A 332 -9.81 6.52 -11.49
C ALA A 332 -8.91 5.80 -10.47
N GLU A 333 -8.71 4.49 -10.60
CA GLU A 333 -7.81 3.71 -9.73
C GLU A 333 -6.35 4.12 -9.96
N PHE A 334 -5.97 4.45 -11.19
CA PHE A 334 -4.61 4.94 -11.49
C PHE A 334 -4.38 6.33 -10.91
N ARG A 335 -5.35 7.25 -11.04
CA ARG A 335 -5.27 8.58 -10.43
C ARG A 335 -5.16 8.53 -8.91
N LYS A 336 -6.01 7.73 -8.27
CA LYS A 336 -6.00 7.51 -6.83
C LYS A 336 -4.66 6.93 -6.36
N THR A 337 -4.18 5.89 -7.04
CA THR A 337 -2.89 5.25 -6.72
C THR A 337 -1.74 6.24 -6.86
N ALA A 338 -1.72 7.00 -7.96
CA ALA A 338 -0.72 8.02 -8.20
C ALA A 338 -0.71 9.12 -7.13
N SER A 339 -1.88 9.59 -6.71
CA SER A 339 -2.02 10.56 -5.61
C SER A 339 -1.46 10.04 -4.29
N VAL A 340 -1.78 8.80 -3.92
CA VAL A 340 -1.30 8.21 -2.66
C VAL A 340 0.20 7.91 -2.73
N MET A 341 0.68 7.30 -3.81
CA MET A 341 2.09 6.93 -3.94
C MET A 341 3.00 8.17 -4.00
N LYS A 342 2.58 9.24 -4.69
CA LYS A 342 3.31 10.51 -4.77
C LYS A 342 3.54 11.11 -3.38
N LEU A 343 2.52 11.10 -2.53
CA LEU A 343 2.60 11.64 -1.18
C LEU A 343 3.41 10.75 -0.24
N VAL A 344 3.26 9.43 -0.32
CA VAL A 344 3.93 8.50 0.60
C VAL A 344 5.40 8.32 0.26
N VAL A 345 5.74 8.07 -1.01
CA VAL A 345 7.12 7.80 -1.44
C VAL A 345 8.01 9.03 -1.23
N ASN A 346 7.48 10.24 -1.43
CA ASN A 346 8.23 11.48 -1.20
C ASN A 346 8.27 11.91 0.29
N GLY A 347 7.70 11.13 1.21
CA GLY A 347 7.73 11.41 2.64
C GLY A 347 6.76 12.52 3.11
N PHE A 348 5.83 12.96 2.25
CA PHE A 348 4.80 13.93 2.63
C PHE A 348 3.74 13.30 3.54
N ALA A 349 3.49 12.00 3.37
CA ALA A 349 2.72 11.15 4.27
C ALA A 349 3.58 9.99 4.77
N GLY A 350 3.42 9.59 6.04
CA GLY A 350 4.21 8.50 6.62
C GLY A 350 3.76 7.12 6.13
N ALA A 351 2.45 6.96 5.94
CA ALA A 351 1.87 5.78 5.31
C ALA A 351 0.58 6.13 4.56
N GLY A 352 0.19 5.27 3.59
CA GLY A 352 -0.99 5.44 2.76
C GLY A 352 -1.83 4.16 2.61
N SER A 353 -3.16 4.29 2.62
CA SER A 353 -4.09 3.22 2.24
C SER A 353 -4.74 3.48 0.88
N ILE A 354 -4.73 2.48 -0.01
CA ILE A 354 -5.44 2.49 -1.29
C ILE A 354 -6.52 1.41 -1.24
N THR A 355 -7.79 1.82 -1.22
CA THR A 355 -8.93 0.89 -1.29
C THR A 355 -9.39 0.72 -2.72
N MET A 356 -9.40 -0.51 -3.22
CA MET A 356 -9.93 -0.86 -4.54
C MET A 356 -11.22 -1.67 -4.37
N GLY A 357 -12.27 -1.30 -5.10
CA GLY A 357 -13.58 -1.97 -5.04
C GLY A 357 -13.74 -3.06 -6.08
N GLY A 358 -14.77 -3.90 -5.90
CA GLY A 358 -15.12 -4.96 -6.83
C GLY A 358 -14.37 -6.28 -6.61
N PHE A 359 -13.87 -6.58 -5.42
CA PHE A 359 -13.14 -7.84 -5.21
C PHE A 359 -14.04 -8.99 -4.76
N ASP A 360 -15.36 -8.83 -4.77
CA ASP A 360 -16.33 -9.90 -4.49
C ASP A 360 -16.53 -10.83 -5.70
N TYR A 361 -15.58 -11.74 -5.94
CA TYR A 361 -15.47 -12.47 -7.21
C TYR A 361 -16.41 -13.65 -7.43
N HIS A 362 -17.24 -14.05 -6.46
CA HIS A 362 -18.00 -15.30 -6.58
C HIS A 362 -19.22 -15.23 -7.53
N THR A 363 -19.19 -14.38 -8.55
CA THR A 363 -20.26 -14.20 -9.53
C THR A 363 -20.41 -15.34 -10.55
N GLY A 364 -19.61 -16.40 -10.45
CA GLY A 364 -19.64 -17.52 -11.41
C GLY A 364 -19.04 -17.18 -12.77
N GLU A 365 -18.12 -16.21 -12.81
CA GLU A 365 -17.31 -15.85 -13.98
C GLU A 365 -15.92 -15.43 -13.49
N ARG A 366 -14.87 -15.91 -14.18
CA ARG A 366 -13.48 -15.78 -13.75
C ARG A 366 -12.82 -14.53 -14.33
N GLY A 367 -13.11 -14.22 -15.59
CA GLY A 367 -12.43 -13.17 -16.34
C GLY A 367 -12.56 -11.78 -15.73
N THR A 368 -13.69 -11.41 -15.14
CA THR A 368 -13.85 -10.09 -14.49
C THR A 368 -12.91 -9.93 -13.30
N GLY A 369 -12.77 -10.98 -12.47
CA GLY A 369 -11.84 -10.92 -11.34
C GLY A 369 -10.38 -10.90 -11.80
N GLU A 370 -10.01 -11.67 -12.85
CA GLU A 370 -8.67 -11.59 -13.45
C GLU A 370 -8.37 -10.18 -13.98
N LEU A 371 -9.32 -9.50 -14.64
CA LEU A 371 -9.13 -8.12 -15.10
C LEU A 371 -8.98 -7.13 -13.93
N ARG A 372 -9.62 -7.38 -12.80
CA ARG A 372 -9.48 -6.56 -11.58
C ARG A 372 -8.17 -6.82 -10.87
N ASP A 373 -7.72 -8.06 -10.81
CA ASP A 373 -6.38 -8.44 -10.34
C ASP A 373 -5.31 -7.81 -11.23
N LEU A 374 -5.48 -7.79 -12.56
CA LEU A 374 -4.59 -7.07 -13.49
C LEU A 374 -4.51 -5.58 -13.16
N ARG A 375 -5.65 -4.93 -12.93
CA ARG A 375 -5.70 -3.52 -12.56
C ARG A 375 -5.02 -3.26 -11.22
N ALA A 376 -5.28 -4.10 -10.21
CA ALA A 376 -4.61 -4.02 -8.91
C ALA A 376 -3.09 -4.21 -9.06
N GLY A 377 -2.67 -5.18 -9.87
CA GLY A 377 -1.28 -5.43 -10.21
C GLY A 377 -0.59 -4.21 -10.81
N ARG A 378 -1.25 -3.52 -11.76
CA ARG A 378 -0.73 -2.26 -12.34
C ARG A 378 -0.57 -1.17 -11.29
N CYS A 379 -1.52 -1.01 -10.38
CA CYS A 379 -1.41 -0.04 -9.29
C CYS A 379 -0.25 -0.40 -8.34
N ILE A 380 -0.09 -1.67 -7.99
CA ILE A 380 1.01 -2.14 -7.12
C ILE A 380 2.36 -1.92 -7.80
N GLY A 381 2.50 -2.32 -9.07
CA GLY A 381 3.71 -2.12 -9.86
C GLY A 381 4.08 -0.64 -10.03
N ALA A 382 3.09 0.23 -10.19
CA ALA A 382 3.31 1.67 -10.25
C ALA A 382 3.94 2.23 -8.96
N CYS A 383 3.49 1.78 -7.79
CA CYS A 383 4.09 2.17 -6.51
C CYS A 383 5.56 1.73 -6.41
N LEU A 384 5.88 0.50 -6.81
CA LEU A 384 7.25 -0.03 -6.80
C LEU A 384 8.16 0.72 -7.76
N GLU A 385 7.69 0.97 -8.98
CA GLU A 385 8.46 1.68 -10.01
C GLU A 385 8.66 3.16 -9.63
N TYR A 386 7.66 3.80 -9.02
CA TYR A 386 7.81 5.16 -8.54
C TYR A 386 8.84 5.25 -7.39
N ALA A 387 8.81 4.30 -6.45
CA ALA A 387 9.82 4.19 -5.40
C ALA A 387 11.23 3.98 -5.98
N ALA A 388 11.35 3.20 -7.07
CA ALA A 388 12.61 3.03 -7.77
C ALA A 388 13.12 4.31 -8.43
N ARG A 389 12.25 5.03 -9.15
CA ARG A 389 12.58 6.33 -9.77
C ARG A 389 12.95 7.39 -8.75
N ALA A 390 12.26 7.40 -7.61
CA ALA A 390 12.56 8.28 -6.47
C ALA A 390 13.78 7.81 -5.63
N ASN A 391 14.34 6.64 -5.93
CA ASN A 391 15.43 6.02 -5.17
C ASN A 391 15.13 5.89 -3.66
N LYS A 392 13.90 5.47 -3.32
CA LYS A 392 13.44 5.27 -1.94
C LYS A 392 13.05 3.81 -1.69
N PRO A 393 13.33 3.24 -0.50
CA PRO A 393 12.75 1.95 -0.14
C PRO A 393 11.23 2.07 -0.02
N LEU A 394 10.51 0.96 -0.17
CA LEU A 394 9.05 0.92 0.00
C LEU A 394 8.65 -0.44 0.55
N MET A 395 7.85 -0.45 1.62
CA MET A 395 7.12 -1.64 2.06
C MET A 395 5.66 -1.52 1.65
N MET A 396 5.14 -2.57 1.04
CA MET A 396 3.75 -2.67 0.63
C MET A 396 3.07 -3.84 1.33
N TYR A 397 1.80 -3.66 1.71
CA TYR A 397 0.98 -4.73 2.27
C TYR A 397 -0.34 -4.86 1.51
N ILE A 398 -0.58 -6.01 0.90
CA ILE A 398 -1.76 -6.27 0.07
C ILE A 398 -2.65 -7.27 0.80
N TYR A 399 -3.91 -6.90 1.03
CA TYR A 399 -4.88 -7.73 1.73
C TYR A 399 -6.28 -7.58 1.14
N SER A 400 -7.16 -8.54 1.44
CA SER A 400 -8.57 -8.53 1.06
C SER A 400 -9.48 -8.75 2.26
N ASP A 401 -10.71 -8.25 2.16
CA ASP A 401 -11.76 -8.39 3.17
C ASP A 401 -12.56 -9.68 2.92
N GLY A 402 -11.87 -10.83 3.07
CA GLY A 402 -12.40 -12.15 2.71
C GLY A 402 -11.59 -12.84 1.62
N SER A 403 -12.06 -14.01 1.20
CA SER A 403 -11.46 -14.77 0.10
C SER A 403 -12.50 -15.69 -0.55
N VAL A 404 -12.15 -16.25 -1.71
CA VAL A 404 -13.04 -17.07 -2.55
C VAL A 404 -12.55 -18.50 -2.71
N ALA A 405 -13.45 -19.38 -3.13
CA ALA A 405 -13.15 -20.73 -3.56
C ALA A 405 -13.86 -21.10 -4.87
N SER A 406 -13.24 -22.01 -5.62
CA SER A 406 -13.80 -22.61 -6.81
C SER A 406 -14.40 -23.99 -6.51
N ASN A 407 -15.40 -24.37 -7.28
CA ASN A 407 -15.94 -25.73 -7.31
C ASN A 407 -15.35 -26.59 -8.45
N GLY A 408 -14.34 -26.06 -9.17
CA GLY A 408 -13.66 -26.73 -10.27
C GLY A 408 -14.30 -26.55 -11.65
N ARG A 409 -15.41 -25.80 -11.76
CA ARG A 409 -15.96 -25.44 -13.07
C ARG A 409 -15.01 -24.47 -13.78
N ILE A 410 -14.65 -24.79 -15.02
CA ILE A 410 -13.68 -24.02 -15.81
C ILE A 410 -14.34 -22.89 -16.60
N ASP A 411 -13.71 -21.72 -16.58
CA ASP A 411 -14.03 -20.59 -17.45
C ASP A 411 -13.08 -20.58 -18.65
N GLU A 412 -13.58 -21.07 -19.79
CA GLU A 412 -12.84 -21.11 -21.06
C GLU A 412 -12.88 -19.79 -21.85
N SER A 413 -13.45 -18.72 -21.30
CA SER A 413 -13.38 -17.41 -21.94
C SER A 413 -11.94 -16.91 -22.03
N GLU A 414 -11.69 -15.98 -22.96
CA GLU A 414 -10.37 -15.37 -23.16
C GLU A 414 -9.78 -14.82 -21.85
N PHE A 415 -10.60 -14.17 -21.02
CA PHE A 415 -10.18 -13.61 -19.74
C PHE A 415 -10.25 -14.62 -18.58
N GLY A 416 -11.06 -15.68 -18.69
CA GLY A 416 -11.09 -16.78 -17.73
C GLY A 416 -9.84 -17.68 -17.81
N ARG A 417 -9.15 -17.67 -18.96
CA ARG A 417 -7.84 -18.33 -19.20
C ARG A 417 -7.82 -19.83 -18.87
N GLY A 418 -8.97 -20.50 -18.90
CA GLY A 418 -9.07 -21.92 -18.55
C GLY A 418 -8.95 -22.21 -17.06
N LYS A 419 -9.05 -21.19 -16.19
CA LYS A 419 -9.02 -21.35 -14.72
C LYS A 419 -10.41 -21.65 -14.16
N GLY A 420 -10.45 -22.11 -12.91
CA GLY A 420 -11.70 -22.39 -12.22
C GLY A 420 -12.47 -21.12 -11.85
N GLU A 421 -13.77 -21.07 -12.17
CA GLU A 421 -14.72 -20.04 -11.72
C GLU A 421 -14.71 -19.95 -10.19
N TRP A 422 -14.77 -18.73 -9.64
CA TRP A 422 -15.03 -18.55 -8.22
C TRP A 422 -16.54 -18.64 -7.97
N THR A 423 -16.92 -19.51 -7.05
CA THR A 423 -18.33 -19.93 -6.88
C THR A 423 -18.89 -19.71 -5.48
N GLY A 424 -18.04 -19.30 -4.54
CA GLY A 424 -18.47 -18.85 -3.23
C GLY A 424 -17.31 -18.31 -2.41
N ASP A 425 -17.65 -17.60 -1.35
CA ASP A 425 -16.66 -17.12 -0.39
C ASP A 425 -16.14 -18.26 0.48
N ASN A 426 -14.87 -18.17 0.87
CA ASN A 426 -14.25 -19.17 1.74
C ASN A 426 -13.13 -18.60 2.61
N SER A 427 -13.43 -18.23 3.85
CA SER A 427 -12.45 -17.69 4.83
C SER A 427 -11.21 -18.56 5.04
N SER A 428 -11.28 -19.85 4.70
CA SER A 428 -10.16 -20.77 4.88
C SER A 428 -9.12 -20.65 3.78
N THR A 429 -9.37 -19.96 2.67
CA THR A 429 -8.41 -19.77 1.56
C THR A 429 -7.74 -18.39 1.59
N ALA A 430 -8.01 -17.60 2.63
CA ALA A 430 -7.52 -16.22 2.75
C ALA A 430 -6.01 -16.15 2.94
N ALA A 431 -5.43 -15.12 2.34
CA ALA A 431 -4.03 -14.78 2.47
C ALA A 431 -3.83 -13.28 2.22
N SER A 432 -2.76 -12.74 2.79
CA SER A 432 -2.22 -11.43 2.46
C SER A 432 -0.74 -11.55 2.15
N PHE A 433 -0.14 -10.53 1.55
CA PHE A 433 1.29 -10.55 1.26
C PHE A 433 1.93 -9.18 1.39
N ILE A 434 3.24 -9.22 1.61
CA ILE A 434 4.12 -8.08 1.71
C ILE A 434 5.03 -8.09 0.48
N LEU A 435 5.22 -6.93 -0.13
CA LEU A 435 6.32 -6.68 -1.07
C LEU A 435 7.22 -5.60 -0.49
N VAL A 436 8.52 -5.76 -0.64
CA VAL A 436 9.52 -4.79 -0.21
C VAL A 436 10.43 -4.49 -1.39
N TYR A 437 10.52 -3.21 -1.75
CA TYR A 437 11.53 -2.69 -2.66
C TYR A 437 12.64 -2.03 -1.85
N ASN A 438 13.89 -2.31 -2.21
CA ASN A 438 15.05 -1.65 -1.62
C ASN A 438 16.03 -1.22 -2.72
N PRO A 439 16.32 0.09 -2.88
CA PRO A 439 17.24 0.56 -3.90
C PRO A 439 18.70 0.11 -3.69
N GLN A 440 19.07 -0.34 -2.49
CA GLN A 440 20.45 -0.76 -2.18
C GLN A 440 20.73 -2.23 -2.49
N GLY A 441 19.70 -3.05 -2.69
CA GLY A 441 19.81 -4.47 -2.99
C GLY A 441 18.53 -5.20 -2.66
N ARG A 442 18.24 -6.30 -3.37
CA ARG A 442 17.07 -7.14 -3.08
C ARG A 442 16.97 -7.46 -1.58
N PRO A 443 15.83 -7.20 -0.91
CA PRO A 443 15.65 -7.55 0.49
C PRO A 443 15.93 -9.03 0.73
N THR A 444 16.73 -9.33 1.75
CA THR A 444 17.17 -10.70 2.06
C THR A 444 16.26 -11.31 3.11
N LEU A 445 15.77 -12.52 2.85
CA LEU A 445 14.99 -13.30 3.81
C LEU A 445 15.89 -13.79 4.95
N LEU A 446 15.35 -13.84 6.17
CA LEU A 446 16.04 -14.46 7.30
C LEU A 446 16.23 -15.98 7.07
N GLY A 447 17.26 -16.54 7.69
CA GLY A 447 17.63 -17.96 7.55
C GLY A 447 19.01 -18.16 6.93
N GLY A 448 19.76 -19.13 7.44
CA GLY A 448 21.12 -19.43 7.00
C GLY A 448 21.20 -20.33 5.76
N ASN A 449 20.06 -20.85 5.30
CA ASN A 449 19.95 -21.67 4.10
C ASN A 449 18.58 -21.48 3.41
N ALA A 450 18.45 -22.00 2.18
CA ALA A 450 17.25 -21.85 1.36
C ALA A 450 15.98 -22.42 2.02
N ALA A 451 16.07 -23.53 2.77
CA ALA A 451 14.91 -24.13 3.42
C ALA A 451 14.41 -23.30 4.61
N GLU A 452 15.31 -22.62 5.32
CA GLU A 452 14.93 -21.66 6.36
C GLU A 452 14.34 -20.39 5.72
N GLN A 453 14.97 -19.86 4.68
CA GLN A 453 14.47 -18.68 3.96
C GLN A 453 13.07 -18.91 3.38
N ALA A 454 12.77 -20.11 2.87
CA ALA A 454 11.43 -20.46 2.38
C ALA A 454 10.35 -20.36 3.48
N LYS A 455 10.70 -20.64 4.75
CA LYS A 455 9.80 -20.48 5.90
C LYS A 455 9.65 -19.03 6.34
N HIS A 456 10.65 -18.20 6.11
CA HIS A 456 10.55 -16.75 6.34
C HIS A 456 9.81 -16.04 5.19
N GLN A 457 9.81 -16.63 3.99
CA GLN A 457 9.04 -16.16 2.84
C GLN A 457 7.55 -16.45 2.98
N GLN A 458 7.17 -17.47 3.77
CA GLN A 458 5.77 -17.81 4.03
C GLN A 458 5.53 -17.95 5.54
N ILE A 459 4.89 -16.96 6.15
CA ILE A 459 4.62 -16.93 7.59
C ILE A 459 3.29 -17.63 7.90
N GLY A 460 3.37 -18.91 8.27
CA GLY A 460 2.22 -19.81 8.37
C GLY A 460 2.18 -20.76 7.17
N PHE A 461 1.14 -21.59 7.07
CA PHE A 461 1.01 -22.49 5.91
C PHE A 461 -0.43 -22.92 5.64
N MET A 462 -0.65 -23.51 4.46
CA MET A 462 -1.89 -24.19 4.10
C MET A 462 -1.75 -25.71 4.23
N ARG A 463 -2.83 -26.37 4.60
CA ARG A 463 -2.96 -27.83 4.51
C ARG A 463 -3.06 -28.26 3.05
N PRO A 464 -2.81 -29.55 2.73
CA PRO A 464 -2.89 -30.04 1.35
C PRO A 464 -4.21 -29.79 0.62
N ASP A 465 -5.31 -29.57 1.35
CA ASP A 465 -6.64 -29.24 0.83
C ASP A 465 -6.82 -27.76 0.46
N GLY A 466 -5.76 -26.95 0.54
CA GLY A 466 -5.78 -25.51 0.24
C GLY A 466 -6.42 -24.63 1.31
N SER A 467 -6.64 -25.15 2.51
CA SER A 467 -7.07 -24.35 3.65
C SER A 467 -5.92 -23.92 4.54
N VAL A 468 -5.96 -22.70 5.04
CA VAL A 468 -5.06 -22.18 6.09
C VAL A 468 -5.04 -23.14 7.28
N GLU A 469 -3.84 -23.51 7.71
CA GLU A 469 -3.63 -24.22 8.97
C GLU A 469 -3.66 -23.21 10.12
N THR A 470 -4.74 -23.19 10.90
CA THR A 470 -4.96 -22.18 11.94
C THR A 470 -3.99 -22.25 13.11
N GLY A 471 -3.33 -23.41 13.31
CA GLY A 471 -2.26 -23.56 14.30
C GLY A 471 -0.86 -23.21 13.76
N SER A 472 -0.74 -22.83 12.47
CA SER A 472 0.57 -22.65 11.83
C SER A 472 1.33 -21.40 12.30
N SER A 473 0.60 -20.34 12.66
CA SER A 473 1.16 -19.12 13.23
C SER A 473 0.12 -18.40 14.08
N MET A 474 0.54 -17.49 14.95
CA MET A 474 -0.38 -16.65 15.72
C MET A 474 -1.19 -15.70 14.84
N ALA A 475 -0.68 -15.36 13.65
CA ALA A 475 -1.39 -14.56 12.66
C ALA A 475 -2.44 -15.37 11.87
N ALA A 476 -2.32 -16.69 11.79
CA ALA A 476 -3.11 -17.53 10.89
C ALA A 476 -4.61 -17.57 11.21
N ASN A 477 -5.00 -17.29 12.46
CA ASN A 477 -6.41 -17.34 12.91
C ASN A 477 -6.93 -16.05 13.52
N ASN A 478 -6.11 -14.99 13.59
CA ASN A 478 -6.46 -13.75 14.27
C ASN A 478 -5.93 -12.55 13.49
N VAL A 479 -6.85 -11.80 12.88
CA VAL A 479 -6.54 -10.63 12.06
C VAL A 479 -5.82 -9.52 12.85
N ASN A 480 -6.07 -9.36 14.15
CA ASN A 480 -5.32 -8.40 14.96
C ASN A 480 -3.85 -8.81 15.10
N LEU A 481 -3.58 -10.11 15.26
CA LEU A 481 -2.21 -10.64 15.34
C LEU A 481 -1.53 -10.65 13.97
N LEU A 482 -2.29 -10.76 12.88
CA LEU A 482 -1.81 -10.52 11.53
C LEU A 482 -1.30 -9.08 11.37
N VAL A 483 -2.08 -8.07 11.78
CA VAL A 483 -1.62 -6.66 11.75
C VAL A 483 -0.38 -6.45 12.62
N GLN A 484 -0.33 -7.06 13.80
CA GLN A 484 0.88 -7.01 14.63
C GLN A 484 2.08 -7.67 13.96
N THR A 485 1.87 -8.74 13.18
CA THR A 485 2.94 -9.40 12.40
C THR A 485 3.43 -8.51 11.26
N VAL A 486 2.53 -7.77 10.59
CA VAL A 486 2.91 -6.75 9.60
C VAL A 486 3.72 -5.63 10.25
N LEU A 487 3.28 -5.13 11.42
CA LEU A 487 4.03 -4.16 12.22
C LEU A 487 5.42 -4.67 12.59
N LEU A 488 5.52 -5.91 13.07
CA LEU A 488 6.80 -6.55 13.41
C LEU A 488 7.75 -6.57 12.20
N ASN A 489 7.25 -6.95 11.02
CA ASN A 489 8.05 -6.97 9.80
C ASN A 489 8.48 -5.56 9.37
N TYR A 490 7.60 -4.56 9.51
CA TYR A 490 7.97 -3.17 9.27
C TYR A 490 9.08 -2.69 10.21
N MET A 491 8.97 -2.98 11.51
CA MET A 491 10.01 -2.64 12.49
C MET A 491 11.31 -3.41 12.24
N ALA A 492 11.24 -4.67 11.82
CA ALA A 492 12.40 -5.48 11.49
C ALA A 492 13.20 -4.94 10.30
N LEU A 493 12.53 -4.37 9.29
CA LEU A 493 13.22 -3.67 8.19
C LEU A 493 14.09 -2.51 8.68
N HIS A 494 13.81 -1.97 9.87
CA HIS A 494 14.58 -0.90 10.52
C HIS A 494 15.53 -1.42 11.62
N GLY A 495 15.61 -2.73 11.85
CA GLY A 495 16.34 -3.29 12.99
C GLY A 495 15.72 -3.00 14.36
N GLU A 496 14.43 -2.64 14.39
CA GLU A 496 13.72 -2.19 15.59
C GLU A 496 12.79 -3.25 16.19
N GLN A 497 12.83 -4.50 15.72
CA GLN A 497 11.93 -5.57 16.18
C GLN A 497 11.96 -5.80 17.70
N SER A 498 13.08 -5.51 18.37
CA SER A 498 13.19 -5.58 19.84
C SER A 498 12.37 -4.53 20.57
N GLN A 499 11.92 -3.47 19.88
CA GLN A 499 11.08 -2.41 20.43
C GLN A 499 9.58 -2.68 20.27
N LEU A 500 9.18 -3.85 19.74
CA LEU A 500 7.77 -4.16 19.51
C LEU A 500 6.93 -3.99 20.78
N SER A 501 7.42 -4.42 21.94
CA SER A 501 6.70 -4.27 23.22
C SER A 501 6.57 -2.81 23.68
N SER A 502 7.38 -1.88 23.16
CA SER A 502 7.22 -0.44 23.41
C SER A 502 6.13 0.16 22.53
N VAL A 503 6.07 -0.24 21.25
CA VAL A 503 5.07 0.23 20.27
C VAL A 503 3.71 -0.44 20.50
N ALA A 504 3.70 -1.73 20.79
CA ALA A 504 2.53 -2.57 21.00
C ALA A 504 2.63 -3.34 22.34
N PRO A 505 2.48 -2.69 23.51
CA PRO A 505 2.69 -3.32 24.82
C PRO A 505 1.86 -4.58 25.10
N PHE A 506 0.70 -4.70 24.44
CA PHE A 506 -0.19 -5.86 24.57
C PHE A 506 -0.16 -6.75 23.31
N HIS A 507 0.99 -6.83 22.63
CA HIS A 507 1.13 -7.71 21.47
C HIS A 507 0.97 -9.19 21.86
N GLY A 508 0.31 -9.96 21.01
CA GLY A 508 0.07 -11.39 21.19
C GLY A 508 1.05 -12.28 20.44
N LEU A 509 2.19 -11.74 19.99
CA LEU A 509 3.16 -12.46 19.13
C LEU A 509 4.16 -13.35 19.89
N GLY A 510 3.94 -13.59 21.18
CA GLY A 510 4.80 -14.46 22.00
C GLY A 510 6.16 -13.84 22.33
N ASN A 511 7.14 -14.69 22.60
CA ASN A 511 8.50 -14.30 22.99
C ASN A 511 9.41 -14.00 21.78
N ALA A 512 10.66 -13.63 22.04
CA ALA A 512 11.65 -13.32 21.00
C ALA A 512 11.77 -14.43 19.94
N ALA A 513 11.88 -15.69 20.35
CA ALA A 513 11.97 -16.82 19.40
C ALA A 513 10.71 -16.98 18.53
N SER A 514 9.52 -16.61 19.05
CA SER A 514 8.32 -16.55 18.23
C SER A 514 8.35 -15.39 17.24
N MET A 515 8.81 -14.21 17.68
CA MET A 515 8.94 -13.05 16.79
C MET A 515 9.96 -13.28 15.67
N ASP A 516 11.07 -13.95 15.96
CA ASP A 516 12.06 -14.31 14.94
C ASP A 516 11.44 -15.17 13.83
N ARG A 517 10.61 -16.16 14.20
CA ARG A 517 9.86 -17.00 13.24
C ARG A 517 8.80 -16.24 12.44
N LEU A 518 8.34 -15.09 12.94
CA LEU A 518 7.32 -14.26 12.30
C LEU A 518 7.94 -13.10 11.49
N THR A 519 9.27 -12.98 11.46
CA THR A 519 9.98 -11.93 10.74
C THR A 519 10.50 -12.48 9.42
N ALA A 520 10.14 -11.87 8.30
CA ALA A 520 10.52 -12.34 6.97
C ALA A 520 11.92 -11.87 6.57
N PHE A 521 12.23 -10.58 6.76
CA PHE A 521 13.40 -9.93 6.17
C PHE A 521 14.43 -9.49 7.19
N ALA A 522 15.69 -9.48 6.76
CA ALA A 522 16.75 -8.73 7.44
C ALA A 522 16.52 -7.21 7.32
N PRO A 523 17.12 -6.39 8.21
CA PRO A 523 17.07 -4.94 8.11
C PRO A 523 17.62 -4.42 6.78
N ILE A 524 17.05 -3.31 6.29
CA ILE A 524 17.47 -2.63 5.05
C ILE A 524 17.84 -1.16 5.24
N VAL A 525 17.70 -0.63 6.46
CA VAL A 525 18.13 0.73 6.86
C VAL A 525 18.98 0.71 8.11
#